data_AF-A0A7S2K9H3-F1
#
_entry.id   AF-A0A7S2K9H3-F1
#
_cell.length_a   1.000
_cell.length_b   1.000
_cell.length_c   1.000
_cell.angle_alpha   90.00
_cell.angle_beta   90.00
_cell.angle_gamma   90.00
#
_symmetry.space_group_name_H-M   'P 1'
#
loop_
_entity.id
_entity.type
_entity.pdbx_description
1 polymer ?
#
loop_
_entity_poly.entity_id
_entity_poly.type
_entity_poly.pdbx_seq_one_letter_code
_entity_poly.pdbx_strand_id
1 'polypeptide(L)'
;MDRASSAWYRVVFKTVAVRTRPDITAAHLEKMALGDEVEMFEWDETRRWRKVFVKTLSEDGVQGQATGWMLIRSDKQGMLLQEIPRPGGDVEDEVQDEMFAG
;
A
#
# COMPACT_ATOMS: atom_id res chain seq x y z
N MET A 1 17.43 0.46 7.24
CA MET A 1 16.11 0.24 6.62
C MET A 1 15.32 -0.64 7.56
N ASP A 2 14.51 -0.04 8.43
CA ASP A 2 13.64 -0.78 9.35
C ASP A 2 12.55 -1.50 8.56
N ARG A 3 12.75 -2.81 8.36
CA ARG A 3 11.75 -3.74 7.80
C ARG A 3 10.44 -3.81 8.62
N ALA A 4 10.37 -3.13 9.77
CA ALA A 4 9.27 -3.21 10.71
C ALA A 4 8.05 -2.33 10.40
N SER A 5 8.07 -1.50 9.34
CA SER A 5 6.96 -0.55 9.06
C SER A 5 6.31 -0.66 7.68
N SER A 6 6.70 -1.64 6.85
CA SER A 6 5.99 -1.91 5.60
C SER A 6 4.73 -2.74 5.86
N ALA A 7 3.67 -2.43 5.13
CA ALA A 7 2.38 -3.10 5.21
C ALA A 7 1.73 -3.07 3.83
N TRP A 8 0.94 -4.11 3.54
CA TRP A 8 0.27 -4.25 2.26
C TRP A 8 -1.12 -3.64 2.32
N TYR A 9 -1.49 -2.89 1.30
CA TYR A 9 -2.80 -2.28 1.18
C TYR A 9 -3.41 -2.64 -0.16
N ARG A 10 -4.71 -2.89 -0.15
CA ARG A 10 -5.53 -3.00 -1.35
C ARG A 10 -6.31 -1.71 -1.56
N VAL A 11 -6.35 -1.24 -2.80
CA VAL A 11 -7.21 -0.13 -3.20
C VAL A 11 -8.66 -0.59 -3.18
N VAL A 12 -9.49 0.05 -2.37
CA VAL A 12 -10.93 -0.27 -2.22
C VAL A 12 -11.84 0.82 -2.80
N PHE A 13 -11.25 1.85 -3.40
CA PHE A 13 -11.97 2.90 -4.12
C PHE A 13 -11.66 2.86 -5.62
N LYS A 14 -12.51 3.48 -6.45
CA LYS A 14 -12.44 3.39 -7.92
C LYS A 14 -11.03 3.66 -8.46
N THR A 15 -10.37 4.71 -7.97
CA THR A 15 -9.00 5.06 -8.32
C THR A 15 -8.42 5.93 -7.21
N VAL A 16 -7.15 5.70 -6.85
CA VAL A 16 -6.44 6.47 -5.84
C VAL A 16 -5.15 7.03 -6.44
N ALA A 17 -4.94 8.33 -6.24
CA ALA A 17 -3.77 9.03 -6.73
C ALA A 17 -2.54 8.75 -5.86
N VAL A 18 -1.41 8.53 -6.52
CA VAL A 18 -0.06 8.63 -5.95
C VAL A 18 0.43 10.06 -6.16
N ARG A 19 0.84 10.72 -5.09
CA ARG A 19 1.23 12.15 -5.12
C ARG A 19 2.68 12.36 -4.72
N THR A 20 3.28 13.42 -5.22
CA THR A 20 4.66 13.81 -4.87
C THR A 20 4.85 14.13 -3.38
N ARG A 21 3.80 14.61 -2.70
CA ARG A 21 3.78 14.97 -1.27
C ARG A 21 2.45 14.54 -0.62
N PRO A 22 2.37 14.40 0.72
CA PRO A 22 1.14 14.01 1.42
C PRO A 22 0.12 15.15 1.50
N ASP A 23 -0.31 15.63 0.34
CA ASP A 23 -1.25 16.74 0.18
C ASP A 23 -2.19 16.47 -1.00
N ILE A 24 -3.48 16.75 -0.85
CA ILE A 24 -4.52 16.48 -1.87
C ILE A 24 -4.40 17.36 -3.13
N THR A 25 -3.62 18.43 -3.07
CA THR A 25 -3.33 19.35 -4.17
C THR A 25 -1.95 19.13 -4.80
N ALA A 26 -1.11 18.28 -4.20
CA ALA A 26 0.21 17.96 -4.74
C ALA A 26 0.12 17.26 -6.11
N ALA A 27 1.15 17.46 -6.93
CA ALA A 27 1.24 16.89 -8.28
C ALA A 27 1.06 15.37 -8.27
N HIS A 28 0.30 14.88 -9.25
CA HIS A 28 0.09 13.46 -9.51
C HIS A 28 1.36 12.83 -10.09
N LEU A 29 1.79 11.72 -9.50
CA LEU A 29 2.85 10.87 -10.03
C LEU A 29 2.28 9.71 -10.83
N GLU A 30 1.29 9.02 -10.24
CA GLU A 30 0.66 7.85 -10.83
C GLU A 30 -0.73 7.64 -10.21
N LYS A 31 -1.48 6.65 -10.67
CA LYS A 31 -2.74 6.23 -10.06
C LYS A 31 -2.80 4.72 -9.90
N MET A 32 -3.45 4.27 -8.83
CA MET A 32 -3.77 2.87 -8.58
C MET A 32 -5.27 2.66 -8.73
N ALA A 33 -5.66 1.58 -9.40
CA ALA A 33 -7.04 1.20 -9.67
C ALA A 33 -7.62 0.35 -8.52
N LEU A 34 -8.95 0.27 -8.47
CA LEU A 34 -9.66 -0.63 -7.56
C LEU A 34 -9.13 -2.06 -7.68
N GLY A 35 -8.78 -2.66 -6.54
CA GLY A 35 -8.24 -4.01 -6.47
C GLY A 35 -6.72 -4.09 -6.51
N ASP A 36 -6.02 -3.02 -6.90
CA ASP A 36 -4.55 -3.00 -6.90
C ASP A 36 -4.01 -3.20 -5.49
N GLU A 37 -2.97 -4.02 -5.38
CA GLU A 37 -2.25 -4.29 -4.15
C GLU A 37 -0.91 -3.56 -4.16
N VAL A 38 -0.64 -2.87 -3.06
CA VAL A 38 0.48 -1.93 -2.99
C VAL A 38 1.18 -2.13 -1.65
N GLU A 39 2.48 -2.40 -1.70
CA GLU A 39 3.31 -2.31 -0.52
C GLU A 39 3.55 -0.84 -0.17
N MET A 40 3.18 -0.48 1.04
CA MET A 40 3.31 0.86 1.56
C MET A 40 4.22 0.87 2.77
N PHE A 41 4.97 1.95 2.94
CA PHE A 41 5.93 2.15 4.02
C PHE A 41 5.80 3.57 4.54
N GLU A 42 6.23 3.83 5.77
CA GLU A 42 6.28 5.18 6.37
C GLU A 42 4.92 5.91 6.45
N TRP A 43 4.63 6.49 7.60
CA TRP A 43 3.48 7.37 7.76
C TRP A 43 3.93 8.82 7.60
N ASP A 44 3.06 9.66 7.04
CA ASP A 44 3.25 11.10 7.20
C ASP A 44 2.98 11.54 8.64
N GLU A 45 3.36 12.77 8.98
CA GLU A 45 3.16 13.34 10.32
C GLU A 45 1.68 13.34 10.76
N THR A 46 0.73 13.41 9.81
CA THR A 46 -0.71 13.40 10.10
C THR A 46 -1.30 11.99 10.22
N ARG A 47 -0.53 10.94 9.92
CA ARG A 47 -0.98 9.53 9.85
C ARG A 47 -2.18 9.31 8.94
N ARG A 48 -2.30 10.09 7.87
CA ARG A 48 -3.35 9.94 6.84
C ARG A 48 -2.81 9.41 5.53
N TRP A 49 -1.51 9.56 5.32
CA TRP A 49 -0.83 9.20 4.10
C TRP A 49 0.24 8.15 4.37
N ARG A 50 0.38 7.24 3.41
CA ARG A 50 1.43 6.25 3.38
C ARG A 50 2.32 6.47 2.18
N LYS A 51 3.61 6.24 2.35
CA LYS A 51 4.58 6.31 1.26
C LYS A 51 4.57 5.01 0.45
N VAL A 52 4.82 5.14 -0.85
CA VAL A 52 4.80 4.04 -1.81
C VAL A 52 5.94 4.20 -2.81
N PHE A 53 6.46 3.08 -3.32
CA PHE A 53 7.35 3.06 -4.47
C PHE A 53 6.53 2.77 -5.72
N VAL A 54 6.67 3.63 -6.72
CA VAL A 54 6.03 3.46 -8.03
C VAL A 54 7.08 3.38 -9.11
N LYS A 55 6.82 2.56 -10.12
CA LYS A 55 7.63 2.50 -11.33
C LYS A 55 7.16 3.61 -12.25
N THR A 56 8.07 4.48 -12.67
CA THR A 56 7.79 5.57 -13.60
C THR A 56 8.44 5.25 -14.94
N LEU A 57 7.77 5.56 -16.05
CA LEU A 57 8.38 5.48 -17.38
C LEU A 57 8.78 6.89 -17.81
N SER A 58 10.07 7.11 -18.02
CA SER A 58 10.56 8.36 -18.61
C SER A 58 10.26 8.41 -20.11
N GLU A 59 10.27 9.60 -20.71
CA GLU A 59 10.04 9.81 -22.15
C GLU A 59 11.02 8.99 -23.03
N ASP A 60 12.22 8.73 -22.53
CA ASP A 60 13.24 7.90 -23.19
C ASP A 60 12.98 6.38 -23.08
N GLY A 61 11.83 5.97 -22.53
CA GLY A 61 11.48 4.57 -22.30
C GLY A 61 12.25 3.92 -21.14
N VAL A 62 13.06 4.69 -20.41
CA VAL A 62 13.80 4.21 -19.24
C VAL A 62 12.87 4.08 -18.05
N GLN A 63 12.80 2.87 -17.47
CA GLN A 63 12.02 2.62 -16.27
C GLN A 63 12.77 3.14 -15.05
N GLY A 64 12.22 4.18 -14.43
CA GLY A 64 12.66 4.73 -13.15
C GLY A 64 11.84 4.19 -11.98
N GLN A 65 12.35 4.43 -10.78
CA GLN A 65 11.60 4.24 -9.53
C GLN A 65 11.46 5.60 -8.84
N ALA A 66 10.23 5.94 -8.48
CA ALA A 66 9.91 7.14 -7.73
C ALA A 66 9.20 6.78 -6.43
N THR A 67 9.32 7.65 -5.43
CA THR A 67 8.52 7.59 -4.21
C THR A 67 7.35 8.55 -4.29
N GLY A 68 6.19 8.12 -3.83
CA GLY A 68 5.02 8.98 -3.68
C GLY A 68 4.24 8.68 -2.41
N TRP A 69 3.11 9.37 -2.27
CA TRP A 69 2.23 9.29 -1.12
C TRP A 69 0.81 8.97 -1.56
N MET A 70 0.15 8.06 -0.85
CA MET A 70 -1.24 7.70 -1.06
C MET A 70 -2.06 7.96 0.20
N LEU A 71 -3.24 8.55 0.01
CA LEU A 71 -4.16 8.88 1.09
C LEU A 71 -4.97 7.65 1.49
N ILE A 72 -4.93 7.25 2.76
CA ILE A 72 -5.61 6.05 3.26
C ILE A 72 -7.12 6.26 3.34
N ARG A 73 -7.54 7.42 3.84
CA ARG A 73 -8.95 7.77 4.03
C ARG A 73 -9.21 9.22 3.60
N SER A 74 -10.27 9.40 2.82
CA SER A 74 -10.77 10.71 2.39
C SER A 74 -11.97 11.11 3.24
N ASP A 75 -12.04 12.36 3.66
CA ASP A 75 -13.18 12.89 4.42
C ASP A 75 -14.49 12.87 3.61
N LYS A 76 -14.39 12.91 2.27
CA LYS A 76 -15.55 12.91 1.36
C LYS A 76 -15.96 11.52 0.89
N GLN A 77 -14.99 10.64 0.68
CA GLN A 77 -15.20 9.34 0.02
C GLN A 77 -15.08 8.14 0.96
N GLY A 78 -14.60 8.36 2.20
CA GLY A 78 -14.36 7.28 3.14
C GLY A 78 -13.04 6.57 2.89
N MET A 79 -13.03 5.26 3.09
CA MET A 79 -11.82 4.45 2.98
C MET A 79 -11.38 4.33 1.51
N LEU A 80 -10.12 4.64 1.23
CA LEU A 80 -9.53 4.53 -0.11
C LEU A 80 -8.66 3.28 -0.25
N LEU A 81 -7.97 2.94 0.84
CA LEU A 81 -7.02 1.84 0.94
C LEU A 81 -7.33 1.04 2.21
N GLN A 82 -7.35 -0.28 2.09
CA GLN A 82 -7.54 -1.19 3.21
C GLN A 82 -6.28 -2.02 3.39
N GLU A 83 -5.77 -2.09 4.62
CA GLU A 83 -4.65 -2.96 4.94
C GLU A 83 -5.05 -4.43 4.74
N ILE A 84 -4.16 -5.21 4.13
CA ILE A 84 -4.36 -6.63 3.85
C ILE A 84 -3.18 -7.44 4.40
N PRO A 85 -3.37 -8.74 4.69
CA PRO A 85 -2.26 -9.64 4.96
C PRO A 85 -1.26 -9.59 3.82
N ARG A 86 0.01 -9.81 4.15
CA ARG A 86 1.06 -9.87 3.14
C ARG A 86 0.70 -10.97 2.12
N PRO A 87 0.64 -10.66 0.81
CA PRO A 87 0.39 -11.67 -0.19
C PRO A 87 1.53 -12.70 -0.16
N GLY A 88 1.21 -13.93 0.24
CA GLY A 88 2.15 -15.04 0.36
C GLY A 88 2.70 -15.32 1.78
N GLY A 89 2.14 -14.71 2.84
CA GLY A 89 2.43 -15.06 4.23
C GLY A 89 1.29 -15.85 4.87
N ASP A 90 1.60 -17.09 5.27
CA ASP A 90 0.94 -17.91 6.29
C ASP A 90 -0.32 -18.71 5.86
N VAL A 91 -0.08 -19.82 5.16
CA VAL A 91 -0.75 -21.10 5.47
C VAL A 91 0.26 -21.99 6.20
N GLU A 92 0.57 -21.66 7.45
CA GLU A 92 1.08 -22.70 8.36
C GLU A 92 -0.17 -23.39 8.92
N ASP A 93 -0.59 -24.46 8.24
CA ASP A 93 -1.63 -25.37 8.73
C ASP A 93 -1.29 -25.80 10.17
N GLU A 94 -2.10 -25.35 11.14
CA GLU A 94 -2.17 -25.93 12.47
C GLU A 94 -2.64 -27.40 12.33
N VAL A 95 -1.71 -28.32 12.09
CA VAL A 95 -1.98 -29.75 12.14
C VAL A 95 -2.00 -30.22 13.60
N GLN A 96 -3.20 -30.14 14.17
CA GLN A 96 -3.79 -30.98 15.22
C GLN A 96 -2.87 -31.55 16.31
N ASP A 97 -2.91 -30.87 17.45
CA ASP A 97 -2.67 -31.40 18.78
C ASP A 97 -3.76 -32.45 19.11
N GLU A 98 -3.54 -33.72 18.78
CA GLU A 98 -4.15 -34.88 19.47
C GLU A 98 -3.30 -36.13 19.21
N MET A 99 -2.22 -36.30 19.98
CA MET A 99 -1.57 -37.59 20.10
C MET A 99 -1.33 -37.94 21.58
N PHE A 100 -2.06 -38.98 22.00
CA PHE A 100 -1.87 -39.83 23.17
C PHE A 100 -2.56 -39.41 24.47
N ALA A 101 -3.89 -39.51 24.48
CA ALA A 101 -4.56 -40.24 25.55
C ALA A 101 -4.44 -41.75 25.26
N GLY A 102 -3.92 -42.52 26.21
CA GLY A 102 -3.84 -43.98 26.14
C GLY A 102 -2.73 -44.56 26.99
#